data_AF-K9QRM8-F1
#
_entry.id   AF-K9QRM8-F1
#
_cell.length_a   1.000
_cell.length_b   1.000
_cell.length_c   1.000
_cell.angle_alpha   90.00
_cell.angle_beta   90.00
_cell.angle_gamma   90.00
#
_symmetry.space_group_name_H-M   'P 1'
#
loop_
_entity.id
_entity.type
_entity.pdbx_description
1 polymer ?
#
loop_
_entity_poly.entity_id
_entity_poly.type
_entity_poly.pdbx_seq_one_letter_code
_entity_poly.pdbx_strand_id
1 'polypeptide(L)' 'MRIANCELRIVLTREATEAQLKSLYRVGYQLTYTMLQPIHLICLDNRTLNIYILAGHNEELEFQILPNGEVF' A
#
# COMPACT_ATOMS: atom_id res chain seq x y z
N MET A 1 2.03 -6.07 -11.74
CA MET A 1 0.75 -5.57 -12.33
C MET A 1 0.99 -4.12 -12.74
N ARG A 2 0.81 -3.69 -14.01
CA ARG A 2 1.17 -2.31 -14.40
C ARG A 2 0.15 -1.31 -13.84
N ILE A 3 0.47 -0.68 -12.71
CA ILE A 3 -0.31 0.41 -12.11
C ILE A 3 -0.05 1.68 -12.93
N ALA A 4 -0.73 1.80 -14.08
CA ALA A 4 -0.72 3.04 -14.85
C ALA A 4 -1.67 4.05 -14.18
N ASN A 5 -1.15 5.25 -13.90
CA ASN A 5 -1.86 6.43 -13.37
C ASN A 5 -2.27 6.37 -11.89
N CYS A 6 -1.30 6.37 -10.99
CA CYS A 6 -1.54 6.82 -9.63
C CYS A 6 -0.83 8.16 -9.39
N GLU A 7 -1.49 9.26 -9.78
CA GLU A 7 -1.13 10.58 -9.26
C GLU A 7 -1.34 10.55 -7.74
N LEU A 8 -0.36 11.00 -6.96
CA LEU A 8 -0.48 11.28 -5.54
C LEU A 8 -1.49 12.42 -5.32
N ARG A 9 -2.77 12.08 -5.43
CA ARG A 9 -3.91 12.91 -5.09
C ARG A 9 -4.58 12.20 -3.93
N ILE A 10 -4.39 12.70 -2.71
CA ILE A 10 -5.20 12.30 -1.55
C ILE A 10 -6.61 12.83 -1.81
N VAL A 11 -7.38 12.11 -2.63
CA VAL A 11 -8.81 12.33 -2.84
C VAL A 11 -9.49 11.17 -2.11
N LEU A 12 -9.65 11.33 -0.80
CA LEU A 12 -10.37 10.38 0.06
C LEU A 12 -11.87 10.46 -0.26
N THR A 13 -12.33 9.76 -1.30
CA THR A 13 -13.77 9.48 -1.45
C THR A 13 -14.22 8.33 -0.55
N ARG A 14 -13.26 7.51 -0.07
CA ARG A 14 -13.46 6.41 0.88
C ARG A 14 -12.23 6.26 1.78
N GLU A 15 -12.48 5.90 3.03
CA GLU A 15 -11.46 5.74 4.07
C GLU A 15 -11.00 4.28 4.17
N ALA A 16 -9.72 4.07 4.47
CA ALA A 16 -9.18 2.75 4.80
C ALA A 16 -9.73 2.24 6.15
N THR A 17 -9.88 0.93 6.29
CA THR A 17 -10.32 0.36 7.58
C THR A 17 -9.22 0.44 8.63
N GLU A 18 -9.58 0.38 9.91
CA GLU A 18 -8.60 0.31 11.01
C GLU A 18 -7.67 -0.92 10.87
N ALA A 19 -8.21 -2.06 10.40
CA ALA A 19 -7.44 -3.27 10.16
C ALA A 19 -6.39 -3.04 9.05
N GLN A 20 -6.78 -2.37 7.96
CA GLN A 20 -5.86 -2.00 6.90
C GLN A 20 -4.77 -1.04 7.37
N LEU A 21 -5.11 -0.02 8.16
CA LEU A 21 -4.13 0.94 8.69
C LEU A 21 -3.10 0.27 9.61
N LYS A 22 -3.53 -0.68 10.45
CA LYS A 22 -2.62 -1.46 11.30
C LYS A 22 -1.65 -2.30 10.47
N SER A 23 -2.14 -2.97 9.43
CA SER A 23 -1.28 -3.75 8.52
C SER A 23 -0.36 -2.87 7.71
N LEU A 24 -0.85 -1.73 7.21
CA LEU A 24 -0.05 -0.74 6.48
C LEU A 24 1.11 -0.21 7.34
N TYR A 25 0.85 0.11 8.61
CA TYR A 25 1.91 0.55 9.53
C TYR A 25 2.97 -0.54 9.74
N ARG A 26 2.55 -1.80 9.90
CA ARG A 26 3.47 -2.93 10.06
C ARG A 26 4.34 -3.14 8.81
N VAL A 27 3.73 -3.17 7.63
CA VAL A 27 4.43 -3.34 6.36
C VAL A 27 5.38 -2.16 6.10
N GLY A 28 4.90 -0.93 6.30
CA GLY A 28 5.71 0.28 6.15
C GLY A 28 6.92 0.30 7.08
N TYR A 29 6.73 -0.06 8.36
CA TYR A 29 7.83 -0.18 9.32
C TYR A 29 8.85 -1.23 8.88
N GLN A 30 8.39 -2.41 8.46
CA GLN A 30 9.28 -3.47 7.98
C GLN A 30 10.07 -3.01 6.75
N LEU A 31 9.42 -2.41 5.76
CA LEU A 31 10.07 -1.93 4.54
C LEU A 31 11.10 -0.84 4.85
N THR A 32 10.71 0.19 5.59
CA THR A 32 11.55 1.39 5.78
C THR A 32 12.59 1.23 6.87
N TYR A 33 12.30 0.52 7.96
CA TYR A 33 13.16 0.46 9.14
C TYR A 33 13.99 -0.83 9.20
N THR A 34 13.39 -1.96 8.84
CA THR A 34 14.08 -3.26 8.90
C THR A 34 14.80 -3.59 7.59
N MET A 35 14.15 -3.36 6.45
CA MET A 35 14.65 -3.76 5.13
C MET A 35 15.30 -2.61 4.34
N LEU A 36 15.16 -1.37 4.81
CA LEU A 36 15.65 -0.14 4.16
C LEU A 36 15.22 0.00 2.69
N GLN A 37 14.03 -0.50 2.35
CA GLN A 37 13.46 -0.43 1.01
C GLN A 37 12.68 0.87 0.82
N PRO A 38 12.83 1.57 -0.32
CA PRO A 38 12.01 2.73 -0.64
C PRO A 38 10.56 2.31 -0.91
N ILE A 39 9.62 3.18 -0.54
CA ILE A 39 8.21 3.05 -0.90
C ILE A 39 7.92 4.08 -1.99
N HIS A 40 7.46 3.61 -3.14
CA HIS A 40 7.18 4.45 -4.31
C HIS A 40 5.71 4.84 -4.37
N LEU A 41 4.82 3.93 -3.99
CA LEU A 41 3.38 4.15 -4.05
C LEU A 41 2.65 3.46 -2.91
N ILE A 42 1.66 4.16 -2.35
CA ILE A 42 0.59 3.58 -1.54
C ILE A 42 -0.73 4.09 -2.12
N CYS A 43 -1.64 3.18 -2.47
CA CYS A 43 -2.91 3.54 -3.10
C CYS A 43 -4.05 2.70 -2.54
N LEU A 44 -5.16 3.35 -2.15
CA LEU A 44 -6.44 2.67 -1.88
C LEU A 44 -7.23 2.60 -3.19
N ASP A 45 -7.48 1.39 -3.69
CA ASP A 45 -8.30 1.21 -4.88
C ASP A 45 -9.79 1.42 -4.55
N ASN A 46 -10.43 2.39 -5.19
CA ASN A 46 -11.84 2.70 -4.95
C ASN A 46 -12.82 1.60 -5.39
N ARG A 47 -12.39 0.66 -6.27
CA ARG A 47 -13.24 -0.43 -6.76
C ARG A 47 -13.25 -1.62 -5.81
N THR A 48 -12.07 -2.07 -5.38
CA THR A 48 -11.90 -3.24 -4.51
C THR A 48 -11.78 -2.91 -3.03
N LEU A 49 -11.45 -1.65 -2.70
CA LEU A 49 -11.07 -1.18 -1.37
C LEU A 49 -9.81 -1.83 -0.81
N ASN A 50 -8.98 -2.45 -1.67
CA ASN A 50 -7.69 -2.96 -1.29
C ASN A 50 -6.65 -1.82 -1.28
N ILE A 51 -5.72 -1.85 -0.34
CA ILE A 51 -4.53 -0.99 -0.38
C ILE A 51 -3.44 -1.73 -1.15
N TYR A 52 -2.81 -1.05 -2.10
CA TYR A 52 -1.63 -1.55 -2.81
C TYR A 52 -0.40 -0.74 -2.40
N ILE A 53 0.72 -1.44 -2.23
CA ILE A 53 2.01 -0.84 -1.91
C ILE A 53 3.01 -1.30 -2.96
N LEU A 54 3.70 -0.34 -3.58
CA LEU A 54 4.84 -0.59 -4.47
C LEU A 54 6.11 -0.10 -3.79
N ALA A 55 7.07 -0.99 -3.63
CA ALA A 55 8.32 -0.75 -2.90
C ALA A 55 9.50 -1.50 -3.54
N GLY A 56 10.69 -1.29 -2.98
CA GLY A 56 11.93 -1.92 -3.45
C GLY A 56 12.72 -0.99 -4.37
N HIS A 57 14.04 -1.19 -4.44
CA HIS A 57 14.90 -0.27 -5.19
C HIS A 57 14.57 -0.18 -6.69
N ASN A 58 13.99 -1.24 -7.25
CA ASN A 58 13.57 -1.37 -8.64
C ASN A 58 12.07 -1.69 -8.77
N GLU A 59 11.24 -1.28 -7.79
CA GLU A 59 9.80 -1.53 -7.78
C GLU A 59 9.43 -3.03 -7.81
N GLU A 60 10.30 -3.88 -7.28
CA GLU A 60 10.18 -5.34 -7.33
C GLU A 60 9.28 -5.92 -6.22
N LEU A 61 8.91 -5.11 -5.23
CA LEU A 61 8.05 -5.53 -4.12
C LEU A 61 6.65 -4.93 -4.30
N GLU A 62 5.68 -5.79 -4.57
CA GLU A 62 4.25 -5.46 -4.62
C GLU A 62 3.55 -6.10 -3.40
N PHE A 63 2.78 -5.32 -2.66
CA PHE A 63 1.92 -5.83 -1.59
C PHE A 63 0.47 -5.39 -1.81
N GLN A 64 -0.45 -6.22 -1.33
CA GLN A 64 -1.89 -5.96 -1.29
C GLN A 64 -2.43 -6.15 0.12
N ILE A 65 -3.17 -5.18 0.64
CA ILE A 65 -3.86 -5.26 1.93
C ILE A 65 -5.38 -5.23 1.71
N LEU A 66 -6.03 -6.34 2.03
CA LEU A 66 -7.49 -6.48 1.95
C LEU A 66 -8.20 -5.66 3.04
N PRO A 67 -9.52 -5.37 2.92
CA PRO A 67 -10.29 -4.62 3.93
C PRO A 67 -10.26 -5.21 5.34
N ASN A 68 -10.04 -6.53 5.46
CA ASN A 68 -9.91 -7.23 6.73
C ASN A 68 -8.49 -7.13 7.35
N GLY A 69 -7.53 -6.51 6.64
CA GLY A 69 -6.14 -6.35 7.07
C GLY A 69 -5.19 -7.47 6.66
N GLU A 70 -5.64 -8.50 5.94
CA GLU A 70 -4.75 -9.53 5.40
C GLU A 70 -3.82 -8.94 4.33
N VAL A 71 -2.56 -9.39 4.32
CA VAL A 71 -1.50 -8.90 3.43
C VAL A 71 -1.03 -10.02 2.49
N PHE A 72 -0.94 -9.72 1.20
CA PHE A 72 -0.44 -10.59 0.13
C PHE A 72 0.70 -9.93 -0.64
#